data_AF-A0A1B3XJX5-F1
#
_entry.id   AF-A0A1B3XJX5-F1
#
_cell.length_a   1.000
_cell.length_b   1.000
_cell.length_c   1.000
_cell.angle_alpha   90.00
_cell.angle_beta   90.00
_cell.angle_gamma   90.00
#
_symmetry.space_group_name_H-M   'P 1'
#
loop_
_entity.id
_entity.type
_entity.pdbx_description
1 polymer ?
#
loop_
_entity_poly.entity_id
_entity_poly.type
_entity_poly.pdbx_seq_one_letter_code
_entity_poly.pdbx_strand_id
1 'polypeptide(L)' 'MGKDNRIVFYVITGSTIKRFFLLDLIVGTGIYFTVKFISSSVLIASIGSFIGTEGIKKAPKYLKKMQWN' A
#
# COMPACT_ATOMS: atom_id res chain seq x y z
N MET A 1 -14.81 34.49 -20.05
CA MET A 1 -14.93 33.88 -18.70
C MET A 1 -13.70 33.01 -18.47
N GLY A 2 -12.71 33.52 -17.74
CA GLY A 2 -11.42 32.87 -17.54
C GLY A 2 -11.53 31.68 -16.57
N LYS A 3 -10.83 30.58 -16.87
CA LYS A 3 -10.75 29.40 -16.00
C LYS A 3 -9.98 29.78 -14.73
N ASP A 4 -10.67 29.80 -13.60
CA ASP A 4 -10.05 29.90 -12.27
C ASP A 4 -9.16 28.68 -12.03
N ASN A 5 -7.86 28.84 -12.23
CA ASN A 5 -6.85 27.85 -11.89
C ASN A 5 -6.63 27.86 -10.37
N ARG A 6 -7.56 27.25 -9.63
CA ARG A 6 -7.46 27.08 -8.18
C ARG A 6 -6.36 26.05 -7.87
N ILE A 7 -5.18 26.53 -7.53
CA ILE A 7 -4.09 25.69 -7.01
C ILE A 7 -4.40 25.38 -5.55
N VAL A 8 -4.65 24.11 -5.24
CA VAL A 8 -4.90 23.64 -3.87
C VAL A 8 -3.60 23.09 -3.30
N PHE A 9 -3.07 23.76 -2.27
CA PHE A 9 -1.91 23.29 -1.53
C PHE A 9 -2.34 22.39 -0.37
N TYR A 10 -1.96 21.12 -0.43
CA TYR A 10 -2.14 20.18 0.69
C TYR A 10 -0.83 20.09 1.48
N VAL A 11 -0.84 20.61 2.71
CA VAL A 11 0.28 20.47 3.64
C VAL A 11 0.10 19.17 4.40
N ILE A 12 0.87 18.14 4.03
CA ILE A 12 0.90 16.87 4.75
C ILE A 12 2.06 16.92 5.73
N THR A 13 1.79 16.63 7.00
CA THR A 13 2.85 16.53 8.01
C THR A 13 3.83 15.42 7.64
N GLY A 14 5.13 15.71 7.64
CA GLY A 14 6.16 14.72 7.27
C GLY A 14 6.13 13.45 8.13
N SER A 15 5.71 13.54 9.39
CA SER A 15 5.51 12.39 10.28
C SER A 15 4.47 11.40 9.75
N THR A 16 3.41 11.89 9.10
CA THR A 16 2.37 11.07 8.46
C THR A 16 2.94 10.27 7.29
N ILE A 17 3.76 10.90 6.46
CA ILE A 17 4.44 10.23 5.33
C ILE A 17 5.41 9.16 5.86
N LYS A 18 6.20 9.49 6.88
CA LYS A 18 7.11 8.54 7.52
C LYS A 18 6.37 7.31 8.07
N ARG A 19 5.25 7.52 8.77
CA ARG A 19 4.43 6.43 9.32
C ARG A 19 3.86 5.55 8.21
N PHE A 20 3.41 6.13 7.10
CA PHE A 20 2.91 5.37 5.95
C PHE A 20 3.99 4.47 5.34
N PHE A 21 5.19 5.01 5.11
CA PHE A 21 6.33 4.24 4.62
C PHE A 21 6.75 3.13 5.59
N LEU A 22 6.77 3.42 6.89
CA LEU A 22 7.13 2.43 7.90
C LEU A 22 6.16 1.24 7.92
N LEU A 23 4.85 1.52 7.84
CA LEU A 23 3.84 0.47 7.76
C LEU A 23 4.00 -0.37 6.49
N ASP A 24 4.25 0.26 5.34
CA ASP A 24 4.46 -0.45 4.08
C ASP A 24 5.70 -1.36 4.13
N LEU A 25 6.78 -0.87 4.73
CA LEU A 25 8.01 -1.63 4.92
C LEU A 25 7.81 -2.83 5.86
N ILE A 26 7.12 -2.63 6.98
CA ILE A 26 6.83 -3.71 7.94
C ILE A 26 5.98 -4.79 7.28
N VAL A 27 4.90 -4.40 6.60
CA VAL A 27 3.99 -5.33 5.93
C VAL A 27 4.69 -6.07 4.78
N GLY A 28 5.39 -5.34 3.91
CA GLY A 28 6.14 -5.94 2.80
C GLY A 28 7.22 -6.91 3.27
N THR A 29 7.94 -6.57 4.33
CA THR A 29 8.97 -7.43 4.93
C THR A 29 8.34 -8.67 5.57
N GLY A 30 7.23 -8.50 6.31
CA GLY A 30 6.50 -9.61 6.92
C GLY A 30 6.01 -10.63 5.87
N ILE A 31 5.43 -10.13 4.77
CA ILE A 31 4.99 -10.98 3.66
C ILE A 31 6.19 -11.66 2.99
N TYR A 32 7.26 -10.92 2.72
CA TYR A 32 8.48 -11.47 2.11
C TYR A 32 9.03 -12.64 2.93
N PHE A 33 9.21 -12.48 4.24
CA PHE A 33 9.74 -13.57 5.08
C PHE A 33 8.78 -14.75 5.17
N THR A 34 7.47 -14.50 5.26
CA THR A 34 6.46 -15.57 5.28
C THR A 34 6.51 -16.39 3.99
N VAL A 35 6.51 -15.73 2.83
CA VAL A 35 6.56 -16.40 1.54
C VAL A 35 7.92 -17.06 1.32
N LYS A 36 9.02 -16.42 1.73
CA LYS A 36 10.37 -16.99 1.65
C LYS A 36 10.52 -18.24 2.52
N PHE A 37 9.92 -18.25 3.70
CA PHE A 37 9.94 -19.40 4.60
C PHE A 37 9.25 -20.61 3.97
N ILE A 38 8.11 -20.39 3.30
CA ILE A 38 7.32 -21.47 2.69
C ILE A 38 7.93 -21.91 1.35
N SER A 39 8.31 -20.96 0.50
CA SER A 39 8.75 -21.24 -0.88
C SER A 39 10.25 -21.45 -1.03
N SER A 40 11.06 -21.09 -0.02
CA SER A 40 12.52 -21.04 -0.07
C SER A 40 13.10 -20.26 -1.25
N SER A 41 12.29 -19.46 -1.95
CA SER A 41 12.65 -18.76 -3.18
C SER A 41 12.57 -17.26 -2.98
N VAL A 42 13.69 -16.59 -3.24
CA VAL A 42 13.77 -15.12 -3.18
C VAL A 42 12.88 -14.48 -4.23
N LEU A 43 12.78 -15.04 -5.43
CA LEU A 43 11.96 -14.50 -6.51
C LEU A 43 10.47 -14.53 -6.16
N ILE A 44 9.98 -15.67 -5.67
CA ILE A 44 8.58 -15.85 -5.27
C ILE A 44 8.26 -14.95 -4.07
N ALA A 45 9.17 -14.85 -3.11
CA ALA A 45 9.02 -13.96 -1.96
C ALA A 45 8.95 -12.47 -2.35
N SER A 46 9.78 -12.03 -3.30
CA SER A 46 9.76 -10.65 -3.81
C SER A 46 8.45 -10.33 -4.53
N ILE A 47 8.00 -11.21 -5.43
CA ILE A 47 6.73 -11.03 -6.15
C ILE A 47 5.55 -11.06 -5.16
N GLY A 48 5.56 -12.01 -4.21
CA GLY A 48 4.53 -12.13 -3.19
C GLY A 48 4.43 -10.91 -2.28
N SER A 49 5.56 -10.30 -1.90
CA SER A 49 5.60 -9.06 -1.12
C SER A 49 4.99 -7.87 -1.89
N PHE A 50 5.30 -7.74 -3.19
CA PHE A 50 4.73 -6.71 -4.05
C PHE A 50 3.21 -6.86 -4.22
N ILE A 51 2.75 -8.06 -4.58
CA ILE A 51 1.31 -8.33 -4.77
C ILE A 51 0.56 -8.20 -3.44
N GLY A 52 1.15 -8.68 -2.35
CA GLY A 52 0.55 -8.66 -1.02
C GLY A 52 0.35 -7.24 -0.48
N THR A 53 1.36 -6.37 -0.59
CA THR A 53 1.25 -4.96 -0.17
C THR A 53 0.23 -4.19 -1.00
N GLU A 54 0.21 -4.37 -2.31
CA GLU A 54 -0.82 -3.78 -3.17
C GLU A 54 -2.23 -4.31 -2.86
N GLY A 55 -2.35 -5.61 -2.61
CA GLY A 55 -3.61 -6.26 -2.25
C GLY A 55 -4.20 -5.67 -0.97
N ILE A 56 -3.37 -5.50 0.07
CA ILE A 56 -3.81 -4.91 1.35
C ILE A 56 -4.26 -3.46 1.17
N LYS A 57 -3.54 -2.65 0.37
CA LYS A 57 -3.94 -1.26 0.09
C LYS A 57 -5.28 -1.18 -0.66
N LYS A 58 -5.55 -2.13 -1.56
CA LYS A 58 -6.78 -2.16 -2.36
C LYS A 58 -7.94 -2.84 -1.62
N ALA A 59 -7.69 -3.67 -0.61
CA ALA A 59 -8.70 -4.43 0.13
C ALA A 59 -9.86 -3.57 0.68
N PRO A 60 -9.65 -2.40 1.32
CA PRO A 60 -10.74 -1.57 1.83
C PRO A 60 -11.70 -1.09 0.73
N LYS A 61 -11.18 -0.83 -0.48
CA LYS A 61 -11.99 -0.42 -1.63
C LYS A 61 -12.91 -1.56 -2.10
N TYR A 62 -12.39 -2.79 -2.12
CA TYR A 62 -13.18 -3.97 -2.47
C TYR A 62 -14.20 -4.34 -1.39
N LEU A 63 -13.82 -4.26 -0.12
CA LEU A 63 -14.72 -4.51 1.01
C LEU A 63 -15.87 -3.49 1.05
N LYS A 64 -15.58 -2.20 0.84
CA LYS A 64 -16.60 -1.14 0.77
C LYS A 64 -17.54 -1.30 -0.42
N LYS A 65 -17.03 -1.79 -1.56
CA LYS A 65 -17.86 -2.11 -2.73
C LYS A 65 -18.82 -3.27 -2.46
N MET A 66 -18.37 -4.27 -1.70
CA MET A 66 -19.19 -5.45 -1.36
C MET A 66 -20.28 -5.13 -0.32
N GLN A 67 -20.05 -4.16 0.57
CA GLN A 67 -21.04 -3.71 1.57
C GLN A 67 -22.15 -2.81 0.99
N TRP A 68 -22.02 -2.34 -0.25
CA TRP A 68 -23.00 -1.47 -0.93
C TRP A 68 -23.80 -2.20 -2.02
N ASN A 69 -23.51 -3.49 -2.23
CA ASN A 69 -24.24 -4.40 -3.12
C ASN A 69 -25.21 -5.26 -2.30
#